data_AF-A0A5K1CWN1-F1
#
_entry.id   AF-A0A5K1CWN1-F1
#
_cell.length_a   1.000
_cell.length_b   1.000
_cell.length_c   1.000
_cell.angle_alpha   90.00
_cell.angle_beta   90.00
_cell.angle_gamma   90.00
#
_symmetry.space_group_name_H-M   'P 1'
#
loop_
_entity.id
_entity.type
_entity.pdbx_description
1 polymer ?
#
loop_
_entity_poly.entity_id
_entity_poly.type
_entity_poly.pdbx_seq_one_letter_code
_entity_poly.pdbx_strand_id
1 'polypeptide(L)'
;IPKTIGVSIPMKATFFMTYIMVDGWAGIASEILRLKALVIYHLKNMFLVKTERDREHAMDPGSIGVPENLPKLQLYFLLGLVYAVVSPLLLPFIIIFFGFAFLVYRHQ
;
A
#
# COMPACT_ATOMS: atom_id res chain seq x y z
N ILE A 1 -27.03 -6.27 23.83
CA ILE A 1 -26.23 -5.17 23.26
C ILE A 1 -24.76 -5.20 23.73
N PRO A 2 -24.42 -5.07 25.04
CA PRO A 2 -23.01 -4.98 25.47
C PRO A 2 -22.20 -6.27 25.23
N LYS A 3 -22.76 -7.46 25.50
CA LYS A 3 -22.09 -8.75 25.19
C LYS A 3 -21.83 -8.95 23.71
N THR A 4 -22.77 -8.56 22.84
CA THR A 4 -22.64 -8.73 21.39
C THR A 4 -21.51 -7.87 20.81
N ILE A 5 -21.35 -6.64 21.32
CA ILE A 5 -20.28 -5.72 20.88
C ILE A 5 -18.91 -6.18 21.42
N GLY A 6 -18.85 -6.60 22.69
CA GLY A 6 -17.59 -7.05 23.32
C GLY A 6 -16.95 -8.28 22.68
N VAL A 7 -17.74 -9.15 22.03
CA VAL A 7 -17.24 -10.36 21.34
C VAL A 7 -17.00 -10.11 19.84
N SER A 8 -17.80 -9.25 19.20
CA SER A 8 -17.72 -9.03 17.75
C SER A 8 -16.54 -8.16 17.30
N ILE A 9 -16.08 -7.22 18.12
CA ILE A 9 -14.94 -6.34 17.76
C ILE A 9 -13.62 -7.14 17.68
N PRO A 10 -13.26 -8.00 18.66
CA PRO A 10 -12.09 -8.86 18.56
C PRO A 10 -12.16 -9.85 17.39
N MET A 11 -13.33 -10.41 17.08
CA MET A 11 -13.51 -11.33 15.95
C MET A 11 -13.18 -10.68 14.60
N LYS A 12 -13.38 -9.36 14.45
CA LYS A 12 -13.02 -8.62 13.24
C LYS A 12 -11.52 -8.32 13.11
N ALA A 13 -10.73 -8.47 14.18
CA ALA A 13 -9.29 -8.21 14.12
C ALA A 13 -8.59 -9.14 13.11
N THR A 14 -9.02 -10.40 13.01
CA THR A 14 -8.48 -11.36 12.02
C THR A 14 -8.71 -10.92 10.59
N PHE A 15 -9.88 -10.35 10.28
CA PHE A 15 -10.15 -9.76 8.98
C PHE A 15 -9.21 -8.59 8.67
N PHE A 16 -8.96 -7.71 9.64
CA PHE A 16 -8.05 -6.59 9.43
C PHE A 16 -6.58 -7.03 9.29
N MET A 17 -6.16 -8.09 10.00
CA MET A 17 -4.84 -8.68 9.81
C MET A 17 -4.64 -9.18 8.37
N THR A 18 -5.58 -9.96 7.84
CA THR A 18 -5.50 -10.43 6.44
C THR A 18 -5.59 -9.29 5.44
N TYR A 19 -6.44 -8.29 5.70
CA TYR A 19 -6.53 -7.08 4.87
C TYR A 19 -5.19 -6.33 4.80
N ILE A 20 -4.50 -6.13 5.94
CA ILE A 20 -3.17 -5.48 5.98
C ILE A 20 -2.12 -6.30 5.21
N MET A 21 -2.14 -7.63 5.32
CA MET A 21 -1.21 -8.48 4.57
C MET A 21 -1.46 -8.40 3.05
N VAL A 22 -2.71 -8.42 2.62
CA VAL A 22 -3.06 -8.46 1.20
C VAL A 22 -2.97 -7.08 0.56
N ASP A 23 -3.66 -6.08 1.08
CA ASP A 23 -3.69 -4.73 0.49
C ASP A 23 -2.44 -3.92 0.86
N GLY A 24 -1.98 -4.05 2.11
CA GLY A 24 -0.83 -3.29 2.61
C GLY A 24 0.50 -3.85 2.12
N TRP A 25 0.87 -5.07 2.54
CA TRP A 25 2.19 -5.62 2.24
C TRP A 25 2.37 -5.90 0.74
N ALA A 26 1.39 -6.56 0.09
CA ALA A 26 1.50 -6.82 -1.34
C ALA A 26 1.39 -5.52 -2.17
N GLY A 27 0.62 -4.53 -1.70
CA GLY A 27 0.55 -3.20 -2.30
C GLY A 27 1.91 -2.50 -2.33
N ILE A 28 2.60 -2.43 -1.19
CA ILE A 28 3.94 -1.82 -1.10
C ILE A 28 4.98 -2.61 -1.90
N ALA A 29 4.90 -3.94 -1.90
CA ALA A 29 5.78 -4.79 -2.73
C ALA A 29 5.51 -4.63 -4.24
N SER A 30 4.29 -4.26 -4.64
CA SER A 30 3.97 -3.89 -6.02
C SER A 30 4.49 -2.48 -6.37
N GLU A 31 4.42 -1.57 -5.40
CA GLU A 31 4.83 -0.18 -5.59
C GLU A 31 6.32 -0.06 -5.93
N ILE A 32 7.21 -0.81 -5.27
CA ILE A 32 8.66 -0.78 -5.56
C ILE A 32 8.96 -1.18 -7.02
N LEU A 33 8.17 -2.08 -7.60
CA LEU A 33 8.31 -2.51 -9.00
C LEU A 33 7.74 -1.49 -9.99
N ARG A 34 6.93 -0.53 -9.53
CA ARG A 34 6.17 0.43 -10.35
C ARG A 34 5.50 -0.24 -11.56
N LEU A 35 4.80 -1.36 -11.33
CA LEU A 35 4.25 -2.22 -12.39
C LEU A 35 3.46 -1.45 -13.46
N LYS A 36 2.63 -0.47 -13.06
CA LYS A 36 1.87 0.37 -13.99
C LYS A 36 2.79 1.12 -14.95
N ALA A 37 3.80 1.80 -14.44
CA ALA A 37 4.75 2.56 -15.26
C ALA A 37 5.56 1.61 -16.16
N LEU A 38 6.00 0.46 -15.63
CA LEU A 38 6.76 -0.54 -16.37
C LEU A 38 5.98 -1.08 -17.57
N VAL A 39 4.70 -1.44 -17.38
CA VAL A 39 3.83 -1.96 -18.45
C VAL A 39 3.56 -0.88 -19.49
N ILE A 40 3.24 0.35 -19.05
CA ILE A 40 3.01 1.49 -19.96
C ILE A 40 4.26 1.80 -20.77
N TYR A 41 5.44 1.77 -20.16
CA TYR A 41 6.71 1.99 -20.85
C TYR A 41 6.93 0.98 -21.97
N HIS A 42 6.77 -0.32 -21.71
CA HIS A 42 6.95 -1.35 -22.73
C HIS A 42 5.93 -1.24 -23.87
N LEU A 43 4.68 -0.89 -23.54
CA LEU A 43 3.63 -0.66 -24.53
C LEU A 43 3.93 0.56 -25.42
N LYS A 44 4.32 1.68 -24.80
CA LYS A 44 4.74 2.89 -25.54
C LYS A 44 5.97 2.61 -26.40
N ASN A 45 6.96 1.90 -25.88
CA ASN A 45 8.18 1.57 -26.60
C ASN A 45 7.91 0.66 -27.81
N MET A 46 6.96 -0.26 -27.71
CA MET A 46 6.61 -1.16 -28.81
C MET A 46 5.81 -0.47 -29.92
N PHE A 47 4.91 0.46 -29.59
CA PHE A 47 3.93 0.99 -30.55
C PHE A 47 4.11 2.48 -30.92
N LEU A 48 4.68 3.29 -30.04
CA LEU A 48 4.64 4.75 -30.14
C LEU A 48 6.01 5.42 -30.22
N VAL A 49 7.06 4.81 -29.66
CA VAL A 49 8.42 5.39 -29.68
C VAL A 49 9.03 5.25 -31.07
N LYS A 50 9.31 6.38 -31.72
CA LYS A 50 10.03 6.44 -33.01
C LYS A 50 11.28 7.32 -32.94
N THR A 51 11.35 8.22 -31.96
CA THR A 51 12.48 9.13 -31.74
C THR A 51 12.97 9.06 -30.30
N GLU A 52 14.21 9.50 -30.05
CA GLU A 52 14.78 9.58 -28.68
C GLU A 52 13.94 10.46 -27.75
N ARG A 53 13.30 11.51 -28.28
CA ARG A 53 12.42 12.38 -27.50
C ARG A 53 11.16 11.67 -27.02
N ASP A 54 10.60 10.78 -27.83
CA ASP A 54 9.44 9.96 -27.43
C ASP A 54 9.82 8.97 -26.31
N ARG A 55 11.08 8.51 -26.31
CA ARG A 55 11.62 7.62 -25.29
C ARG A 55 11.76 8.35 -23.95
N GLU A 56 12.26 9.59 -23.94
CA GLU A 56 12.32 10.42 -22.73
C GLU A 56 10.92 10.66 -22.15
N HIS A 57 9.92 10.97 -22.98
CA HIS A 57 8.53 11.12 -22.54
C HIS A 57 7.90 9.81 -22.03
N ALA A 58 8.35 8.66 -22.51
CA ALA A 58 7.89 7.36 -22.03
C ALA A 58 8.54 6.96 -20.69
N MET A 59 9.71 7.52 -20.37
CA MET A 59 10.46 7.24 -19.13
C MET A 59 10.01 8.06 -17.92
N ASP A 60 9.09 9.01 -18.07
CA ASP A 60 8.55 9.77 -16.95
C ASP A 60 7.80 8.83 -15.96
N PRO A 61 8.33 8.64 -14.74
CA PRO A 61 7.73 7.73 -13.76
C PRO A 61 6.47 8.31 -13.11
N GLY A 62 6.19 9.60 -13.27
CA GLY A 62 5.09 10.30 -12.60
C GLY A 62 5.33 10.55 -11.11
N SER A 63 4.28 11.02 -10.42
CA SER A 63 4.33 11.32 -8.97
C SER A 63 3.99 10.10 -8.11
N ILE A 64 4.42 10.12 -6.85
CA ILE A 64 4.16 9.09 -5.81
C ILE A 64 2.68 8.89 -5.41
N GLY A 65 1.71 9.52 -6.09
CA GLY A 65 0.28 9.29 -5.82
C GLY A 65 -0.16 9.68 -4.41
N VAL A 66 0.23 10.87 -3.94
CA VAL A 66 -0.13 11.36 -2.60
C VAL A 66 -1.64 11.31 -2.32
N PRO A 67 -2.54 11.71 -3.26
CA PRO A 67 -3.98 11.67 -3.03
C PRO A 67 -4.52 10.27 -2.75
N GLU A 68 -3.93 9.24 -3.37
CA GLU A 68 -4.35 7.85 -3.21
C GLU A 68 -3.69 7.16 -2.01
N ASN A 69 -2.42 7.47 -1.74
CA ASN A 69 -1.61 6.77 -0.74
C ASN A 69 -1.81 7.33 0.67
N LEU A 70 -2.03 8.64 0.82
CA LEU A 70 -2.18 9.27 2.13
C LEU A 70 -3.41 8.77 2.91
N PRO A 71 -4.62 8.65 2.32
CA PRO A 71 -5.78 8.11 3.03
C PRO A 71 -5.59 6.65 3.48
N LYS A 72 -4.89 5.84 2.68
CA LYS A 72 -4.59 4.43 3.04
C LYS A 72 -3.65 4.34 4.25
N LEU A 73 -2.60 5.15 4.27
CA LEU A 73 -1.68 5.26 5.41
C LEU A 73 -2.43 5.68 6.69
N GLN A 74 -3.34 6.66 6.58
CA GLN A 74 -4.19 7.09 7.69
C GLN A 74 -5.13 5.98 8.19
N LEU A 75 -5.70 5.18 7.29
CA LEU A 75 -6.53 4.03 7.66
C LEU A 75 -5.75 3.01 8.49
N TYR A 76 -4.54 2.65 8.07
CA TYR A 76 -3.70 1.71 8.83
C TYR A 76 -3.26 2.30 10.17
N PHE A 77 -2.97 3.61 10.23
CA PHE A 77 -2.67 4.27 11.49
C PHE A 77 -3.85 4.22 12.46
N LEU A 78 -5.07 4.51 11.97
CA LEU A 78 -6.30 4.40 12.76
C LEU A 78 -6.52 2.98 13.28
N LEU A 79 -6.37 1.96 12.42
CA LEU A 79 -6.49 0.57 12.82
C LEU A 79 -5.48 0.20 13.92
N GLY A 80 -4.23 0.69 13.81
CA GLY A 80 -3.21 0.50 14.82
C GLY A 80 -3.59 1.09 16.17
N LEU A 81 -4.07 2.34 16.20
CA LEU A 81 -4.49 2.98 17.45
C LEU A 81 -5.69 2.30 18.10
N VAL A 82 -6.71 1.95 17.30
CA VAL A 82 -7.95 1.32 17.82
C VAL A 82 -7.68 -0.09 18.33
N TYR A 83 -6.92 -0.89 17.57
CA TYR A 83 -6.67 -2.28 17.92
C TYR A 83 -5.46 -2.50 18.84
N ALA A 84 -4.64 -1.48 19.12
CA ALA A 84 -3.52 -1.58 20.07
C ALA A 84 -3.98 -2.09 21.44
N VAL A 85 -5.12 -1.61 21.93
CA VAL A 85 -5.66 -1.99 23.25
C VAL A 85 -6.53 -3.25 23.15
N VAL A 86 -7.25 -3.44 22.03
CA VAL A 86 -8.25 -4.50 21.88
C VAL A 86 -7.67 -5.83 21.40
N SER A 87 -6.72 -5.79 20.46
CA SER A 87 -6.09 -6.97 19.87
C SER A 87 -4.62 -6.66 19.49
N PRO A 88 -3.70 -6.71 20.47
CA PRO A 88 -2.30 -6.34 20.27
C PRO A 88 -1.58 -7.16 19.19
N LEU A 89 -2.08 -8.36 18.88
CA LEU A 89 -1.53 -9.23 17.82
C LEU A 89 -1.60 -8.61 16.41
N LEU A 90 -2.42 -7.58 16.21
CA LEU A 90 -2.48 -6.83 14.94
C LEU A 90 -1.28 -5.89 14.77
N LEU A 91 -0.67 -5.42 15.88
CA LEU A 91 0.40 -4.41 15.84
C LEU A 91 1.65 -4.85 15.06
N PRO A 92 2.19 -6.08 15.20
CA PRO A 92 3.31 -6.53 14.39
C PRO A 92 3.07 -6.38 12.89
N PHE A 93 1.84 -6.65 12.42
CA PHE A 93 1.50 -6.53 10.99
C PHE A 93 1.58 -5.09 10.49
N ILE A 94 1.09 -4.15 11.32
CA ILE A 94 1.15 -2.72 11.04
C ILE A 94 2.59 -2.18 11.08
N ILE A 95 3.38 -2.59 12.07
CA ILE A 95 4.77 -2.15 12.21
C ILE A 95 5.59 -2.59 10.99
N ILE A 96 5.43 -3.86 10.59
CA ILE A 96 6.08 -4.39 9.38
C ILE A 96 5.64 -3.62 8.13
N PHE A 97 4.33 -3.34 8.01
CA PHE A 97 3.81 -2.54 6.91
C PHE A 97 4.46 -1.15 6.85
N PHE A 98 4.48 -0.40 7.97
CA PHE A 98 5.08 0.93 8.00
C PHE A 98 6.60 0.90 7.79
N GLY A 99 7.29 -0.13 8.26
CA GLY A 99 8.71 -0.33 8.00
C GLY A 99 9.01 -0.50 6.49
N PHE A 100 8.23 -1.33 5.80
CA PHE A 100 8.36 -1.50 4.36
C PHE A 100 7.93 -0.25 3.59
N ALA A 101 6.80 0.37 3.97
CA ALA A 101 6.34 1.60 3.33
C ALA A 101 7.39 2.70 3.44
N PHE A 102 8.00 2.88 4.61
CA PHE A 102 9.09 3.84 4.81
C PHE A 102 10.27 3.53 3.88
N LEU A 103 10.73 2.27 3.83
CA LEU A 103 11.87 1.89 2.99
C LEU A 103 11.58 2.13 1.50
N VAL A 104 10.42 1.73 1.02
CA VAL A 104 10.03 1.87 -0.40
C VAL A 104 9.86 3.34 -0.77
N TYR A 105 9.07 4.12 -0.02
CA TYR A 105 8.87 5.54 -0.33
C TYR A 105 10.13 6.37 -0.13
N ARG A 106 11.09 5.92 0.69
CA ARG A 106 12.39 6.58 0.83
C ARG A 106 13.31 6.30 -0.35
N HIS A 107 13.19 5.11 -0.95
CA HIS A 107 14.00 4.72 -2.12
C HIS A 107 13.47 5.33 -3.42
N GLN A 108 12.15 5.49 -3.52
CA GLN A 108 11.44 6.03 -4.67
C GLN A 108 11.52 7.54 -4.84
#